data_AF-A0A1E4I5N9-F1
#
_entry.id   AF-A0A1E4I5N9-F1
#
_cell.length_a   1.000
_cell.length_b   1.000
_cell.length_c   1.000
_cell.angle_alpha   90.00
_cell.angle_beta   90.00
_cell.angle_gamma   90.00
#
_symmetry.space_group_name_H-M   'P 1'
#
loop_
_entity.id
_entity.type
_entity.pdbx_description
1 polymer ?
#
loop_
_entity_poly.entity_id
_entity_poly.type
_entity_poly.pdbx_seq_one_letter_code
_entity_poly.pdbx_strand_id
1 'polypeptide(L)'
;MTVPGQTLDEPRGAELTPEHVTAVHQRIWDRRGSVAGLRLVVPPCPYTASELADLEQAGHRVGYLPPEAATRATRHVLGTIFPAMGCYSLQHDNEVENLVSRAGWFDYEAAIDAPYGGTDEAELLEQVAATGRDLLSMNQYIVAAQDSRLFTGHYLDDRRTWPRIGIRVSGRIVCARFDGDEMAEGLGDEPPVPGSLLTGYDLHPGFRAPYTGGRSAGVARRERGIDARPEPAAPQRGVHPSQQGEPDLDTEWRRQVGGLVVAGFAAELGMGAEEYAASLPRFAPQPPQYRGRFDAPVVVETRIGWERQYELLGIRVSPFMALFPDAVPWHPDSAHRDAPYAAWFSRWGQRFEGPTSPDDARAALREDEVGANLQEGGAVLHASPALNDAARFFDLVGYVFPATEIAGGLPFETIERTPGICRWRGRPEFAANLYPLAFSVFRPLVRGRAITG
;
A
#
# COMPACT_ATOMS: atom_id res chain seq x y z
N MET A 1 10.62 -22.03 3.82
CA MET A 1 9.93 -22.29 5.11
C MET A 1 10.82 -23.05 6.08
N THR A 2 11.75 -22.37 6.75
CA THR A 2 12.11 -22.82 8.09
C THR A 2 10.80 -22.95 8.87
N VAL A 3 10.71 -23.94 9.75
CA VAL A 3 9.54 -24.09 10.62
C VAL A 3 9.31 -22.73 11.32
N PRO A 4 8.07 -22.24 11.50
CA PRO A 4 7.83 -21.05 12.30
C PRO A 4 8.61 -21.14 13.62
N GLY A 5 9.51 -20.17 13.87
CA GLY A 5 10.39 -20.16 15.04
C GLY A 5 11.79 -20.77 14.87
N GLN A 6 12.16 -21.31 13.71
CA GLN A 6 13.55 -21.71 13.44
C GLN A 6 14.37 -20.51 12.94
N THR A 7 15.30 -20.05 13.76
CA THR A 7 16.37 -19.14 13.36
C THR A 7 17.44 -19.93 12.59
N LEU A 8 18.02 -19.31 11.56
CA LEU A 8 19.26 -19.81 10.97
C LEU A 8 20.42 -19.25 11.79
N ASP A 9 21.40 -20.08 12.14
CA ASP A 9 22.59 -19.60 12.85
C ASP A 9 23.31 -18.57 11.98
N GLU A 10 23.31 -17.32 12.45
CA GLU A 10 24.01 -16.23 11.81
C GLU A 10 25.52 -16.38 12.08
N PRO A 11 26.39 -16.32 11.07
CA PRO A 11 27.83 -16.35 11.30
C PRO A 11 28.25 -15.11 12.08
N ARG A 12 29.07 -15.29 13.13
CA ARG A 12 29.50 -14.24 14.07
C ARG A 12 30.97 -14.39 14.43
N GLY A 13 31.65 -13.28 14.73
CA GLY A 13 33.03 -13.29 15.23
C GLY A 13 33.98 -14.08 14.32
N ALA A 14 34.67 -15.08 14.85
CA ALA A 14 35.66 -15.87 14.10
C ALA A 14 35.05 -16.69 12.94
N GLU A 15 33.74 -16.95 12.97
CA GLU A 15 33.03 -17.68 11.91
C GLU A 15 32.53 -16.76 10.78
N LEU A 16 32.63 -15.45 10.95
CA LEU A 16 32.20 -14.45 9.97
C LEU A 16 33.26 -14.28 8.87
N THR A 17 33.35 -15.27 7.98
CA THR A 17 34.24 -15.25 6.81
C THR A 17 33.46 -15.02 5.50
N PRO A 18 34.11 -14.50 4.45
CA PRO A 18 33.45 -14.30 3.15
C PRO A 18 32.88 -15.59 2.56
N GLU A 19 33.58 -16.71 2.71
CA GLU A 19 33.14 -18.03 2.25
C GLU A 19 31.90 -18.49 3.01
N HIS A 20 31.86 -18.29 4.33
CA HIS A 20 30.70 -18.68 5.14
C HIS A 20 29.49 -17.80 4.82
N VAL A 21 29.66 -16.48 4.70
CA VAL A 21 28.59 -15.56 4.30
C VAL A 21 28.03 -15.94 2.92
N THR A 22 28.89 -16.29 1.97
CA THR A 22 28.49 -16.77 0.63
C THR A 22 27.64 -18.03 0.73
N ALA A 23 28.10 -19.04 1.48
CA ALA A 23 27.41 -20.31 1.63
C ALA A 23 26.03 -20.16 2.30
N VAL A 24 25.92 -19.30 3.31
CA VAL A 24 24.65 -18.99 3.99
C VAL A 24 23.68 -18.34 3.01
N HIS A 25 24.10 -17.32 2.27
CA HIS A 25 23.23 -16.63 1.33
C HIS A 25 22.86 -17.50 0.13
N GLN A 26 23.76 -18.36 -0.37
CA GLN A 26 23.42 -19.35 -1.39
C GLN A 26 22.30 -20.27 -0.89
N ARG A 27 22.40 -20.78 0.33
CA ARG A 27 21.35 -21.64 0.92
C ARG A 27 20.00 -20.91 1.07
N ILE A 28 20.04 -19.65 1.49
CA ILE A 28 18.85 -18.79 1.59
C ILE A 28 18.20 -18.63 0.21
N TRP A 29 18.99 -18.31 -0.81
CA TRP A 29 18.50 -18.04 -2.16
C TRP A 29 18.15 -19.28 -2.98
N ASP A 30 18.77 -20.43 -2.73
CA ASP A 30 18.33 -21.72 -3.29
C ASP A 30 16.87 -21.98 -2.90
N ARG A 31 16.56 -21.72 -1.62
CA ARG A 31 15.22 -21.91 -1.09
C ARG A 31 14.24 -20.87 -1.61
N ARG A 32 14.58 -19.58 -1.51
CA ARG A 32 13.72 -18.49 -1.98
C ARG A 32 13.48 -18.57 -3.48
N GLY A 33 14.54 -18.79 -4.26
CA GLY A 33 14.48 -18.98 -5.71
C GLY A 33 13.55 -20.11 -6.12
N SER A 34 13.61 -21.26 -5.44
CA SER A 34 12.74 -22.40 -5.75
C SER A 34 11.24 -22.09 -5.65
N VAL A 35 10.83 -21.19 -4.74
CA VAL A 35 9.43 -20.77 -4.59
C VAL A 35 8.95 -20.00 -5.82
N ALA A 36 9.83 -19.19 -6.42
CA ALA A 36 9.56 -18.43 -7.63
C ALA A 36 9.91 -19.19 -8.93
N GLY A 37 10.31 -20.47 -8.83
CA GLY A 37 10.79 -21.23 -10.00
C GLY A 37 12.11 -20.70 -10.59
N LEU A 38 12.89 -19.97 -9.80
CA LEU A 38 14.16 -19.38 -10.19
C LEU A 38 15.33 -20.21 -9.65
N ARG A 39 16.37 -20.36 -10.45
CA ARG A 39 17.67 -20.88 -10.01
C ARG A 39 18.64 -19.71 -9.89
N LEU A 40 18.90 -19.30 -8.66
CA LEU A 40 19.71 -18.12 -8.35
C LEU A 40 21.10 -18.56 -7.91
N VAL A 41 22.12 -17.87 -8.42
CA VAL A 41 23.53 -18.10 -8.05
C VAL A 41 24.03 -16.90 -7.29
N VAL A 42 24.47 -17.12 -6.06
CA VAL A 42 25.07 -16.08 -5.22
C VAL A 42 26.58 -16.05 -5.52
N PRO A 43 27.10 -14.94 -6.08
CA PRO A 43 28.52 -14.79 -6.33
C PRO A 43 29.30 -14.71 -5.00
N PRO A 44 30.61 -15.00 -5.00
CA PRO A 44 31.43 -14.88 -3.80
C PRO A 44 31.29 -13.50 -3.13
N CYS A 45 31.16 -13.50 -1.81
CA CYS A 45 31.08 -12.31 -0.98
C CYS A 45 32.30 -11.41 -1.23
N PRO A 46 32.10 -10.11 -1.56
CA PRO A 46 33.18 -9.22 -1.96
C PRO A 46 33.98 -8.65 -0.79
N TYR A 47 33.42 -8.70 0.41
CA TYR A 47 34.03 -8.19 1.63
C TYR A 47 35.18 -9.10 2.06
N THR A 48 36.22 -8.51 2.62
CA THR A 48 37.28 -9.22 3.34
C THR A 48 36.83 -9.55 4.76
N ALA A 49 37.49 -10.51 5.43
CA ALA A 49 37.19 -10.83 6.84
C ALA A 49 37.35 -9.61 7.76
N SER A 50 38.32 -8.72 7.49
CA SER A 50 38.49 -7.48 8.26
C SER A 50 37.33 -6.50 8.03
N GLU A 51 36.84 -6.35 6.80
CA GLU A 51 35.68 -5.49 6.53
C GLU A 51 34.40 -6.06 7.16
N LEU A 52 34.24 -7.39 7.16
CA LEU A 52 33.11 -8.03 7.83
C LEU A 52 33.15 -7.81 9.36
N ALA A 53 34.34 -7.90 9.96
CA ALA A 53 34.52 -7.59 11.38
C ALA A 53 34.24 -6.10 11.70
N ASP A 54 34.69 -5.19 10.85
CA ASP A 54 34.41 -3.74 10.97
C ASP A 54 32.88 -3.49 10.90
N LEU A 55 32.18 -4.14 9.96
CA LEU A 55 30.72 -4.04 9.81
C LEU A 55 29.99 -4.60 11.02
N GLU A 56 30.39 -5.78 11.51
CA GLU A 56 29.80 -6.37 12.72
C GLU A 56 29.99 -5.46 13.94
N GLN A 57 31.18 -4.89 14.12
CA GLN A 57 31.46 -3.95 15.20
C GLN A 57 30.61 -2.66 15.10
N ALA A 58 30.31 -2.21 13.87
CA ALA A 58 29.41 -1.09 13.62
C ALA A 58 27.92 -1.45 13.77
N GLY A 59 27.59 -2.71 14.05
CA GLY A 59 26.20 -3.18 14.13
C GLY A 59 25.52 -3.32 12.77
N HIS A 60 26.29 -3.59 11.72
CA HIS A 60 25.79 -3.81 10.37
C HIS A 60 25.77 -5.31 10.03
N ARG A 61 24.95 -5.67 9.05
CA ARG A 61 24.84 -7.00 8.45
C ARG A 61 25.05 -6.91 6.95
N VAL A 62 25.44 -8.04 6.37
CA VAL A 62 25.55 -8.19 4.91
C VAL A 62 24.35 -8.95 4.38
N GLY A 63 23.74 -8.45 3.31
CA GLY A 63 22.68 -9.08 2.54
C GLY A 63 23.07 -9.26 1.07
N TYR A 64 22.32 -10.09 0.36
CA TYR A 64 22.45 -10.26 -1.10
C TYR A 64 21.11 -10.15 -1.80
N LEU A 65 21.01 -9.25 -2.79
CA LEU A 65 19.85 -9.06 -3.64
C LEU A 65 20.15 -9.56 -5.07
N PRO A 66 19.51 -10.65 -5.56
CA PRO A 66 19.71 -11.13 -6.91
C PRO A 66 19.24 -10.11 -7.95
N PRO A 67 19.94 -9.98 -9.11
CA PRO A 67 19.54 -9.09 -10.20
C PRO A 67 18.09 -9.29 -10.67
N GLU A 68 17.62 -10.53 -10.65
CA GLU A 68 16.27 -10.93 -11.05
C GLU A 68 15.18 -10.28 -10.18
N ALA A 69 15.51 -9.84 -8.96
CA ALA A 69 14.57 -9.21 -8.04
C ALA A 69 14.98 -7.78 -7.66
N ALA A 70 15.91 -7.14 -8.37
CA ALA A 70 16.52 -5.90 -7.92
C ALA A 70 15.75 -4.62 -8.29
N THR A 71 14.85 -4.69 -9.28
CA THR A 71 14.18 -3.50 -9.84
C THR A 71 12.72 -3.41 -9.41
N ARG A 72 12.08 -2.25 -9.60
CA ARG A 72 10.63 -2.10 -9.46
C ARG A 72 9.89 -3.08 -10.36
N ALA A 73 10.30 -3.18 -11.62
CA ALA A 73 9.66 -4.04 -12.62
C ALA A 73 9.65 -5.51 -12.23
N THR A 74 10.68 -5.98 -11.51
CA THR A 74 10.78 -7.37 -11.05
C THR A 74 10.44 -7.57 -9.58
N ARG A 75 10.03 -6.52 -8.85
CA ARG A 75 9.72 -6.61 -7.41
C ARG A 75 8.62 -7.62 -7.08
N HIS A 76 7.70 -7.86 -8.01
CA HIS A 76 6.65 -8.88 -7.88
C HIS A 76 7.20 -10.29 -7.62
N VAL A 77 8.43 -10.60 -8.06
CA VAL A 77 9.13 -11.84 -7.72
C VAL A 77 9.28 -12.00 -6.19
N LEU A 78 9.58 -10.92 -5.47
CA LEU A 78 9.63 -10.94 -4.01
C LEU A 78 8.25 -11.18 -3.40
N GLY A 79 7.17 -10.69 -4.03
CA GLY A 79 5.80 -11.00 -3.63
C GLY A 79 5.46 -12.48 -3.78
N THR A 80 5.94 -13.14 -4.84
CA THR A 80 5.82 -14.60 -5.00
C THR A 80 6.58 -15.36 -3.92
N ILE A 81 7.79 -14.91 -3.58
CA ILE A 81 8.64 -15.54 -2.56
C ILE A 81 8.05 -15.35 -1.14
N PHE A 82 7.50 -14.16 -0.86
CA PHE A 82 6.97 -13.77 0.45
C PHE A 82 5.51 -13.29 0.34
N PRO A 83 4.54 -14.19 0.12
CA PRO A 83 3.14 -13.82 -0.14
C PRO A 83 2.47 -13.08 1.02
N ALA A 84 2.93 -13.29 2.26
CA ALA A 84 2.42 -12.60 3.45
C ALA A 84 2.57 -11.07 3.38
N MET A 85 3.48 -10.55 2.55
CA MET A 85 3.72 -9.11 2.45
C MET A 85 2.48 -8.33 2.01
N GLY A 86 1.64 -8.89 1.13
CA GLY A 86 0.30 -8.36 0.82
C GLY A 86 0.21 -6.89 0.39
N CYS A 87 1.32 -6.30 -0.06
CA CYS A 87 1.48 -4.87 -0.31
C CYS A 87 1.29 -4.52 -1.79
N TYR A 88 0.75 -3.34 -2.09
CA TYR A 88 0.60 -2.88 -3.47
C TYR A 88 1.92 -2.64 -4.20
N SER A 89 3.01 -2.36 -3.47
CA SER A 89 4.34 -2.15 -4.07
C SER A 89 4.85 -3.40 -4.80
N LEU A 90 4.23 -4.56 -4.58
CA LEU A 90 4.58 -5.86 -5.15
C LEU A 90 3.80 -6.21 -6.42
N GLN A 91 2.86 -5.36 -6.86
CA GLN A 91 2.13 -5.59 -8.10
C GLN A 91 3.03 -5.44 -9.33
N HIS A 92 2.70 -6.15 -10.41
CA HIS A 92 3.49 -6.12 -11.65
C HIS A 92 3.65 -4.71 -12.24
N ASP A 93 2.62 -3.88 -12.13
CA ASP A 93 2.56 -2.52 -12.65
C ASP A 93 2.69 -1.46 -11.54
N ASN A 94 3.32 -1.80 -10.41
CA ASN A 94 3.42 -0.89 -9.25
C ASN A 94 4.13 0.43 -9.58
N GLU A 95 3.71 1.50 -8.91
CA GLU A 95 4.20 2.87 -9.12
C GLU A 95 5.19 3.31 -8.02
N VAL A 96 5.57 2.40 -7.12
CA VAL A 96 6.55 2.69 -6.07
C VAL A 96 7.94 2.58 -6.69
N GLU A 97 8.52 3.72 -7.03
CA GLU A 97 9.84 3.83 -7.65
C GLU A 97 10.93 3.55 -6.62
N ASN A 98 12.02 2.93 -7.03
CA ASN A 98 13.27 2.97 -6.26
C ASN A 98 14.05 4.21 -6.72
N LEU A 99 14.69 4.92 -5.79
CA LEU A 99 15.65 5.98 -6.14
C LEU A 99 16.79 5.40 -6.98
N VAL A 100 17.26 4.23 -6.54
CA VAL A 100 18.35 3.47 -7.16
C VAL A 100 18.04 1.98 -6.99
N SER A 101 18.25 1.20 -8.04
CA SER A 101 18.09 -0.26 -8.02
C SER A 101 19.45 -0.94 -8.16
N ARG A 102 20.08 -1.27 -7.01
CA ARG A 102 21.35 -2.02 -6.96
C ARG A 102 21.11 -3.49 -6.65
N ALA A 103 21.52 -4.36 -7.56
CA ALA A 103 21.65 -5.78 -7.28
C ALA A 103 23.01 -6.08 -6.62
N GLY A 104 23.15 -7.27 -6.07
CA GLY A 104 24.40 -7.78 -5.53
C GLY A 104 24.45 -7.72 -4.00
N TRP A 105 25.68 -7.74 -3.50
CA TRP A 105 25.99 -7.68 -2.08
C TRP A 105 25.86 -6.26 -1.56
N PHE A 106 25.25 -6.10 -0.39
CA PHE A 106 25.12 -4.81 0.29
C PHE A 106 25.20 -5.02 1.79
N ASP A 107 25.60 -3.99 2.53
CA ASP A 107 25.50 -3.98 3.99
C ASP A 107 24.38 -3.04 4.45
N TYR A 108 23.77 -3.34 5.60
CA TYR A 108 22.65 -2.58 6.18
C TYR A 108 22.73 -2.57 7.71
N GLU A 109 22.09 -1.58 8.34
CA GLU A 109 22.07 -1.48 9.80
C GLU A 109 21.20 -2.58 10.39
N ALA A 110 21.74 -3.35 11.36
CA ALA A 110 21.12 -4.59 11.85
C ALA A 110 20.15 -4.38 13.04
N ALA A 111 20.16 -3.19 13.66
CA ALA A 111 19.26 -2.86 14.75
C ALA A 111 17.79 -3.00 14.29
N ILE A 112 16.91 -3.49 15.17
CA ILE A 112 15.49 -3.65 14.82
C ILE A 112 14.82 -2.30 14.56
N ASP A 113 15.11 -1.29 15.36
CA ASP A 113 14.62 0.07 15.12
C ASP A 113 15.56 0.80 14.15
N ALA A 114 14.98 1.58 13.24
CA ALA A 114 15.72 2.37 12.26
C ALA A 114 16.58 3.44 12.94
N PRO A 115 17.82 3.65 12.47
CA PRO A 115 18.62 4.80 12.85
C PRO A 115 18.02 6.11 12.30
N TYR A 116 18.68 7.24 12.61
CA TYR A 116 18.32 8.58 12.12
C TYR A 116 16.93 9.07 12.56
N GLY A 117 16.42 8.61 13.72
CA GLY A 117 15.16 9.07 14.29
C GLY A 117 15.10 10.60 14.46
N GLY A 118 13.95 11.20 14.16
CA GLY A 118 13.72 12.65 14.32
C GLY A 118 14.27 13.53 13.20
N THR A 119 14.87 12.95 12.16
CA THR A 119 15.31 13.68 10.96
C THR A 119 14.13 13.95 10.01
N ASP A 120 14.21 15.06 9.28
CA ASP A 120 13.39 15.26 8.09
C ASP A 120 14.03 14.61 6.85
N GLU A 121 13.38 14.70 5.69
CA GLU A 121 13.89 14.08 4.46
C GLU A 121 15.27 14.62 4.04
N ALA A 122 15.48 15.94 4.13
CA ALA A 122 16.71 16.57 3.67
C ALA A 122 17.90 16.21 4.57
N GLU A 123 17.71 16.30 5.89
CA GLU A 123 18.72 15.91 6.88
C GLU A 123 19.09 14.44 6.78
N LEU A 124 18.09 13.55 6.59
CA LEU A 124 18.35 12.13 6.42
C LEU A 124 19.24 11.88 5.20
N LEU A 125 18.89 12.49 4.05
CA LEU A 125 19.66 12.33 2.82
C LEU A 125 21.09 12.86 2.98
N GLU A 126 21.27 14.00 3.64
CA GLU A 126 22.61 14.56 3.94
C GLU A 126 23.43 13.63 4.82
N GLN A 127 22.86 13.12 5.91
CA GLN A 127 23.56 12.23 6.84
C GLN A 127 23.94 10.90 6.19
N VAL A 128 23.04 10.31 5.39
CA VAL A 128 23.32 9.08 4.64
C VAL A 128 24.44 9.31 3.63
N ALA A 129 24.38 10.40 2.86
CA ALA A 129 25.41 10.76 1.89
C ALA A 129 26.77 11.03 2.55
N ALA A 130 26.80 11.67 3.73
CA ALA A 130 28.03 11.94 4.48
C ALA A 130 28.80 10.67 4.89
N THR A 131 28.09 9.54 5.00
CA THR A 131 28.70 8.22 5.28
C THR A 131 29.09 7.44 4.01
N GLY A 132 28.85 8.02 2.82
CA GLY A 132 29.08 7.37 1.53
C GLY A 132 28.14 6.20 1.26
N ARG A 133 26.92 6.26 1.82
CA ARG A 133 25.87 5.24 1.70
C ARG A 133 24.70 5.79 0.88
N ASP A 134 23.83 4.90 0.43
CA ASP A 134 22.55 5.24 -0.19
C ASP A 134 21.40 4.78 0.72
N LEU A 135 20.18 5.32 0.55
CA LEU A 135 19.02 4.70 1.20
C LEU A 135 18.76 3.30 0.60
N LEU A 136 18.31 2.34 1.42
CA LEU A 136 17.91 1.01 0.92
C LEU A 136 16.80 1.15 -0.12
N SER A 137 16.90 0.49 -1.28
CA SER A 137 15.74 0.34 -2.16
C SER A 137 14.64 -0.50 -1.49
N MET A 138 13.40 -0.46 -1.98
CA MET A 138 12.33 -1.35 -1.48
C MET A 138 12.77 -2.81 -1.50
N ASN A 139 13.45 -3.21 -2.57
CA ASN A 139 13.83 -4.58 -2.81
C ASN A 139 14.94 -5.03 -1.84
N GLN A 140 15.92 -4.16 -1.57
CA GLN A 140 16.94 -4.41 -0.55
C GLN A 140 16.33 -4.43 0.86
N TYR A 141 15.42 -3.51 1.15
CA TYR A 141 14.71 -3.46 2.43
C TYR A 141 13.92 -4.73 2.71
N ILE A 142 13.16 -5.23 1.73
CA ILE A 142 12.44 -6.50 1.83
C ILE A 142 13.40 -7.64 2.15
N VAL A 143 14.50 -7.77 1.42
CA VAL A 143 15.48 -8.85 1.67
C VAL A 143 16.11 -8.72 3.05
N ALA A 144 16.55 -7.52 3.43
CA ALA A 144 17.15 -7.24 4.73
C ALA A 144 16.19 -7.54 5.89
N ALA A 145 14.92 -7.17 5.78
CA ALA A 145 13.90 -7.46 6.79
C ALA A 145 13.61 -8.96 6.90
N GLN A 146 13.51 -9.67 5.78
CA GLN A 146 13.30 -11.12 5.77
C GLN A 146 14.51 -11.88 6.30
N ASP A 147 15.72 -11.42 6.00
CA ASP A 147 16.97 -11.95 6.56
C ASP A 147 17.04 -11.69 8.07
N SER A 148 16.73 -10.47 8.52
CA SER A 148 16.64 -10.16 9.96
C SER A 148 15.68 -11.10 10.68
N ARG A 149 14.50 -11.37 10.10
CA ARG A 149 13.53 -12.32 10.68
C ARG A 149 14.11 -13.72 10.79
N LEU A 150 14.83 -14.18 9.76
CA LEU A 150 15.49 -15.49 9.78
C LEU A 150 16.60 -15.60 10.84
N PHE A 151 17.35 -14.53 11.09
CA PHE A 151 18.48 -14.56 12.03
C PHE A 151 18.08 -14.25 13.47
N THR A 152 17.11 -13.36 13.68
CA THR A 152 16.79 -12.80 15.00
C THR A 152 15.41 -13.15 15.50
N GLY A 153 14.54 -13.68 14.64
CA GLY A 153 13.12 -13.77 14.94
C GLY A 153 12.39 -12.43 14.86
N HIS A 154 12.99 -11.34 14.38
CA HIS A 154 12.32 -10.04 14.20
C HIS A 154 12.57 -9.47 12.81
N TYR A 155 11.52 -8.91 12.20
CA TYR A 155 11.70 -8.10 11.00
C TYR A 155 12.37 -6.78 11.36
N LEU A 156 13.04 -6.16 10.39
CA LEU A 156 13.45 -4.77 10.59
C LEU A 156 12.21 -3.89 10.72
N ASP A 157 12.25 -2.97 11.68
CA ASP A 157 11.26 -1.91 11.90
C ASP A 157 9.85 -2.43 12.29
N ASP A 158 9.77 -3.63 12.86
CA ASP A 158 8.49 -4.24 13.23
C ASP A 158 7.91 -3.78 14.57
N ARG A 159 8.67 -3.03 15.36
CA ARG A 159 8.26 -2.56 16.70
C ARG A 159 7.96 -1.08 16.77
N ARG A 160 8.92 -0.20 16.48
CA ARG A 160 8.78 1.24 16.79
C ARG A 160 8.88 2.15 15.60
N THR A 161 9.60 1.76 14.55
CA THR A 161 10.02 2.70 13.51
C THR A 161 9.24 2.57 12.21
N TRP A 162 9.04 3.72 11.56
CA TRP A 162 8.64 3.86 10.16
C TRP A 162 9.81 4.49 9.41
N PRO A 163 10.76 3.70 8.88
CA PRO A 163 11.89 4.23 8.14
C PRO A 163 11.49 4.82 6.79
N ARG A 164 12.09 5.97 6.48
CA ARG A 164 12.29 6.40 5.10
C ARG A 164 13.34 5.51 4.45
N ILE A 165 12.94 4.87 3.37
CA ILE A 165 13.84 4.09 2.51
C ILE A 165 13.89 4.75 1.12
N GLY A 166 14.79 4.28 0.26
CA GLY A 166 15.09 4.85 -1.05
C GLY A 166 14.01 4.57 -2.08
N ILE A 167 12.76 4.95 -1.77
CA ILE A 167 11.58 4.76 -2.60
C ILE A 167 10.84 6.07 -2.80
N ARG A 168 10.13 6.20 -3.93
CA ARG A 168 9.25 7.34 -4.19
C ARG A 168 7.86 6.92 -4.65
N VAL A 169 6.88 7.75 -4.31
CA VAL A 169 5.55 7.74 -4.92
C VAL A 169 5.22 9.17 -5.33
N SER A 170 4.90 9.37 -6.61
CA SER A 170 4.59 10.71 -7.16
C SER A 170 5.63 11.78 -6.77
N GLY A 171 6.92 11.41 -6.84
CA GLY A 171 8.06 12.30 -6.59
C GLY A 171 8.49 12.44 -5.12
N ARG A 172 7.82 11.80 -4.17
CA ARG A 172 8.04 11.99 -2.72
C ARG A 172 8.60 10.74 -2.07
N ILE A 173 9.55 10.87 -1.15
CA ILE A 173 10.03 9.72 -0.38
C ILE A 173 8.94 9.29 0.60
N VAL A 174 8.63 7.99 0.60
CA VAL A 174 7.62 7.40 1.48
C VAL A 174 8.27 6.39 2.44
N CYS A 175 7.60 6.10 3.54
CA CYS A 175 8.11 5.15 4.53
C CYS A 175 7.63 3.73 4.23
N ALA A 176 8.36 2.76 4.76
CA ALA A 176 7.94 1.37 4.76
C ALA A 176 8.15 0.75 6.14
N ARG A 177 7.44 -0.33 6.44
CA ARG A 177 7.69 -1.17 7.62
C ARG A 177 7.16 -2.57 7.40
N PHE A 178 7.61 -3.50 8.23
CA PHE A 178 6.98 -4.79 8.38
C PHE A 178 6.10 -4.82 9.64
N ASP A 179 5.11 -5.69 9.64
CA ASP A 179 4.50 -6.14 10.89
C ASP A 179 5.24 -7.37 11.44
N GLY A 180 5.44 -7.36 12.75
CA GLY A 180 6.02 -8.46 13.51
C GLY A 180 4.97 -9.39 14.08
N ASP A 181 5.37 -10.25 15.01
CA ASP A 181 4.45 -11.11 15.76
C ASP A 181 3.61 -10.32 16.78
N GLU A 182 4.13 -9.17 17.22
CA GLU A 182 3.46 -8.22 18.10
C GLU A 182 3.08 -6.95 17.33
N MET A 183 2.05 -6.25 17.79
CA MET A 183 1.71 -4.94 17.24
C MET A 183 2.81 -3.93 17.60
N ALA A 184 3.11 -3.04 16.66
CA ALA A 184 4.04 -1.96 16.90
C ALA A 184 3.56 -1.05 18.04
N GLU A 185 4.53 -0.54 18.79
CA GLU A 185 4.28 0.41 19.86
C GLU A 185 3.62 1.67 19.30
N GLY A 186 2.54 2.13 19.94
CA GLY A 186 1.85 3.37 19.55
C GLY A 186 0.86 3.26 18.39
N LEU A 187 0.62 2.07 17.81
CA LEU A 187 -0.39 1.87 16.75
C LEU A 187 -1.78 1.39 17.25
N GLY A 188 -2.03 1.46 18.56
CA GLY A 188 -3.32 1.09 19.17
C GLY A 188 -3.60 -0.43 19.18
N ASP A 189 -4.85 -0.82 19.44
CA ASP A 189 -5.30 -2.21 19.63
C ASP A 189 -5.47 -3.00 18.32
N GLU A 190 -4.71 -2.64 17.29
CA GLU A 190 -4.79 -3.30 16.01
C GLU A 190 -4.11 -4.69 16.06
N PRO A 191 -4.71 -5.76 15.51
CA PRO A 191 -4.02 -7.06 15.45
C PRO A 191 -2.93 -7.04 14.37
N PRO A 192 -1.71 -7.52 14.67
CA PRO A 192 -0.63 -7.59 13.69
C PRO A 192 -0.92 -8.68 12.64
N VAL A 193 -0.37 -8.50 11.43
CA VAL A 193 -0.32 -9.57 10.42
C VAL A 193 1.15 -9.82 10.07
N PRO A 194 1.81 -10.75 10.78
CA PRO A 194 3.26 -10.93 10.71
C PRO A 194 3.75 -11.10 9.26
N GLY A 195 4.78 -10.35 8.90
CA GLY A 195 5.36 -10.36 7.56
C GLY A 195 4.60 -9.51 6.53
N SER A 196 3.50 -8.83 6.90
CA SER A 196 2.89 -7.81 6.06
C SER A 196 3.85 -6.64 5.85
N LEU A 197 4.01 -6.22 4.60
CA LEU A 197 4.74 -5.01 4.23
C LEU A 197 3.76 -3.87 4.13
N LEU A 198 4.00 -2.82 4.90
CA LEU A 198 3.22 -1.59 4.88
C LEU A 198 4.07 -0.49 4.26
N THR A 199 3.46 0.32 3.39
CA THR A 199 4.07 1.52 2.84
C THR A 199 3.22 2.70 3.25
N GLY A 200 3.81 3.59 4.05
CA GLY A 200 3.13 4.75 4.60
C GLY A 200 3.23 5.91 3.63
N TYR A 201 2.08 6.40 3.16
CA TYR A 201 1.98 7.39 2.09
C TYR A 201 2.15 8.84 2.59
N ASP A 202 2.03 9.05 3.90
CA ASP A 202 1.53 10.31 4.44
C ASP A 202 2.57 11.14 5.20
N LEU A 203 3.87 10.91 5.00
CA LEU A 203 4.89 11.77 5.62
C LEU A 203 5.36 12.82 4.62
N HIS A 204 4.98 14.09 4.83
CA HIS A 204 5.54 15.18 4.04
C HIS A 204 7.07 15.31 4.27
N PRO A 205 7.83 15.91 3.34
CA PRO A 205 9.30 15.95 3.43
C PRO A 205 9.85 16.56 4.74
N GLY A 206 9.11 17.48 5.35
CA GLY A 206 9.47 18.14 6.62
C GLY A 206 8.99 17.40 7.88
N PHE A 207 8.33 16.26 7.76
CA PHE A 207 7.77 15.54 8.91
C PHE A 207 8.88 15.01 9.81
N ARG A 208 8.77 15.25 11.12
CA ARG A 208 9.75 14.82 12.13
C ARG A 208 9.06 14.09 13.26
N ALA A 209 9.51 12.88 13.54
CA ALA A 209 9.06 12.12 14.70
C ALA A 209 10.17 11.20 15.19
N PRO A 210 10.23 10.90 16.50
CA PRO A 210 11.21 9.96 17.04
C PRO A 210 11.08 8.54 16.46
N TYR A 211 9.89 8.18 15.98
CA TYR A 211 9.62 6.90 15.31
C TYR A 211 9.84 6.94 13.79
N THR A 212 10.20 8.09 13.20
CA THR A 212 10.53 8.19 11.78
C THR A 212 12.04 8.24 11.64
N GLY A 213 12.62 7.14 11.16
CA GLY A 213 14.06 7.00 10.93
C GLY A 213 14.38 6.87 9.44
N GLY A 214 15.55 6.32 9.16
CA GLY A 214 15.96 5.93 7.82
C GLY A 214 16.79 4.66 7.81
N ARG A 215 16.82 3.96 6.68
CA ARG A 215 17.68 2.79 6.49
C ARG A 215 18.58 3.00 5.30
N SER A 216 19.85 2.66 5.47
CA SER A 216 20.84 2.87 4.43
C SER A 216 21.57 1.58 4.06
N ALA A 217 22.12 1.60 2.86
CA ALA A 217 22.83 0.52 2.23
C ALA A 217 24.25 0.98 1.88
N GLY A 218 25.23 0.17 2.27
CA GLY A 218 26.59 0.30 1.78
C GLY A 218 26.95 -0.82 0.81
N VAL A 219 28.07 -0.64 0.12
CA VAL A 219 28.71 -1.66 -0.72
C VAL A 219 30.16 -1.85 -0.27
N ALA A 220 30.76 -2.98 -0.64
CA ALA A 220 32.16 -3.28 -0.37
C ALA A 220 33.07 -2.15 -0.87
N ARG A 221 34.20 -1.89 -0.20
CA ARG A 221 35.05 -0.73 -0.52
C ARG A 221 35.46 -0.67 -2.00
N ARG A 222 35.71 -1.83 -2.61
CA ARG A 222 36.08 -1.98 -4.03
C ARG A 222 34.95 -1.66 -5.02
N GLU A 223 33.71 -1.64 -4.57
CA GLU A 223 32.50 -1.38 -5.37
C GLU A 223 31.95 0.05 -5.14
N ARG A 224 32.56 0.81 -4.22
CA ARG A 224 32.19 2.21 -3.97
C ARG A 224 32.53 3.08 -5.18
N GLY A 225 31.67 4.06 -5.47
CA GLY A 225 31.83 4.98 -6.60
C GLY A 225 31.33 4.45 -7.95
N ILE A 226 30.72 3.27 -7.99
CA ILE A 226 29.97 2.81 -9.17
C ILE A 226 28.59 3.47 -9.14
N ASP A 227 28.36 4.41 -10.05
CA ASP A 227 27.07 5.06 -10.20
C ASP A 227 26.01 4.05 -10.67
N ALA A 228 25.01 3.84 -9.84
CA ALA A 228 23.84 3.08 -10.21
C ALA A 228 22.86 4.01 -10.92
N ARG A 229 22.40 3.59 -12.10
CA ARG A 229 21.48 4.39 -12.90
C ARG A 229 20.13 4.49 -12.17
N PRO A 230 19.50 5.68 -12.13
CA PRO A 230 18.12 5.80 -11.70
C PRO A 230 17.22 4.87 -12.50
N GLU A 231 16.25 4.28 -11.83
CA GLU A 231 15.26 3.46 -12.52
C GLU A 231 14.33 4.34 -13.38
N PRO A 232 13.84 3.87 -14.53
CA PRO A 232 12.84 4.61 -15.30
C PRO A 232 11.59 4.90 -14.47
N ALA A 233 10.92 6.02 -14.76
CA ALA A 233 9.68 6.40 -14.10
C ALA A 233 8.62 5.28 -14.15
N ALA A 234 7.70 5.31 -13.19
CA ALA A 234 6.56 4.40 -13.18
C ALA A 234 5.73 4.56 -14.46
N PRO A 235 5.25 3.46 -15.07
CA PRO A 235 4.30 3.59 -16.17
C PRO A 235 3.03 4.25 -15.65
N GLN A 236 2.42 5.12 -16.45
CA GLN A 236 1.09 5.61 -16.14
C GLN A 236 0.09 4.46 -16.22
N ARG A 237 -0.75 4.33 -15.19
CA ARG A 237 -1.82 3.33 -15.15
C ARG A 237 -3.08 3.92 -15.78
N GLY A 238 -3.54 3.30 -16.86
CA GLY A 238 -4.85 3.58 -17.44
C GLY A 238 -5.98 2.84 -16.71
N VAL A 239 -7.19 2.91 -17.29
CA VAL A 239 -8.37 2.17 -16.83
C VAL A 239 -8.06 0.68 -16.73
N HIS A 240 -8.45 0.05 -15.62
CA HIS A 240 -8.19 -1.37 -15.38
C HIS A 240 -8.92 -2.26 -16.40
N PRO A 241 -8.31 -3.34 -16.93
CA PRO A 241 -8.94 -4.24 -17.88
C PRO A 241 -10.31 -4.77 -17.42
N SER A 242 -10.47 -5.03 -16.12
CA SER A 242 -11.77 -5.48 -15.55
C SER A 242 -12.89 -4.44 -15.67
N GLN A 243 -12.55 -3.19 -15.98
CA GLN A 243 -13.51 -2.11 -16.19
C GLN A 243 -13.57 -1.70 -17.66
N GLN A 244 -12.93 -2.41 -18.61
CA GLN A 244 -12.98 -2.06 -20.03
C GLN A 244 -14.21 -2.67 -20.72
N GLY A 245 -14.64 -2.04 -21.81
CA GLY A 245 -15.81 -2.46 -22.61
C GLY A 245 -17.13 -1.87 -22.14
N GLU A 246 -18.19 -2.06 -22.92
CA GLU A 246 -19.56 -1.70 -22.53
C GLU A 246 -20.22 -2.92 -21.88
N PRO A 247 -20.70 -2.84 -20.63
CA PRO A 247 -21.34 -3.97 -19.98
C PRO A 247 -22.76 -4.17 -20.53
N ASP A 248 -23.17 -5.44 -20.65
CA ASP A 248 -24.60 -5.77 -20.76
C ASP A 248 -25.27 -5.44 -19.42
N LEU A 249 -26.18 -4.46 -19.42
CA LEU A 249 -26.75 -3.89 -18.20
C LEU A 249 -27.49 -4.93 -17.36
N ASP A 250 -28.25 -5.82 -17.97
CA ASP A 250 -29.00 -6.83 -17.23
C ASP A 250 -28.09 -7.87 -16.59
N THR A 251 -27.05 -8.31 -17.31
CA THR A 251 -26.05 -9.24 -16.80
C THR A 251 -25.26 -8.61 -15.65
N GLU A 252 -24.82 -7.37 -15.82
CA GLU A 252 -24.06 -6.65 -14.80
C GLU A 252 -24.90 -6.37 -13.55
N TRP A 253 -26.18 -6.03 -13.72
CA TRP A 253 -27.12 -5.88 -12.60
C TRP A 253 -27.27 -7.19 -11.83
N ARG A 254 -27.53 -8.31 -12.52
CA ARG A 254 -27.69 -9.62 -11.87
C ARG A 254 -26.42 -10.02 -11.13
N ARG A 255 -25.24 -9.74 -11.69
CA ARG A 255 -23.95 -10.01 -11.06
C ARG A 255 -23.78 -9.23 -9.76
N GLN A 256 -24.01 -7.91 -9.78
CA GLN A 256 -23.88 -7.08 -8.59
C GLN A 256 -24.89 -7.49 -7.50
N VAL A 257 -26.17 -7.64 -7.86
CA VAL A 257 -27.23 -8.04 -6.91
C VAL A 257 -26.99 -9.43 -6.34
N GLY A 258 -26.63 -10.41 -7.17
CA GLY A 258 -26.27 -11.74 -6.70
C GLY A 258 -25.09 -11.71 -5.73
N GLY A 259 -24.10 -10.87 -6.01
CA GLY A 259 -22.99 -10.64 -5.09
C GLY A 259 -23.42 -10.03 -3.74
N LEU A 260 -24.35 -9.08 -3.72
CA LEU A 260 -24.87 -8.50 -2.47
C LEU A 260 -25.67 -9.53 -1.66
N VAL A 261 -26.44 -10.40 -2.32
CA VAL A 261 -27.13 -11.52 -1.68
C VAL A 261 -26.12 -12.47 -1.03
N VAL A 262 -25.07 -12.85 -1.76
CA VAL A 262 -23.98 -13.71 -1.24
C VAL A 262 -23.27 -13.06 -0.05
N ALA A 263 -23.06 -11.74 -0.09
CA ALA A 263 -22.48 -10.97 1.01
C ALA A 263 -23.41 -10.85 2.24
N GLY A 264 -24.68 -11.27 2.14
CA GLY A 264 -25.62 -11.31 3.26
C GLY A 264 -26.53 -10.09 3.40
N PHE A 265 -26.56 -9.18 2.43
CA PHE A 265 -27.37 -7.96 2.50
C PHE A 265 -28.87 -8.25 2.62
N ALA A 266 -29.37 -9.26 1.88
CA ALA A 266 -30.77 -9.67 1.98
C ALA A 266 -31.13 -10.14 3.40
N ALA A 267 -30.25 -10.94 4.01
CA ALA A 267 -30.45 -11.45 5.36
C ALA A 267 -30.40 -10.34 6.41
N GLU A 268 -29.49 -9.37 6.26
CA GLU A 268 -29.39 -8.19 7.13
C GLU A 268 -30.69 -7.38 7.16
N LEU A 269 -31.39 -7.30 6.03
CA LEU A 269 -32.69 -6.62 5.91
C LEU A 269 -33.88 -7.51 6.26
N GLY A 270 -33.66 -8.77 6.65
CA GLY A 270 -34.73 -9.74 6.92
C GLY A 270 -35.54 -10.16 5.69
N MET A 271 -34.97 -10.04 4.49
CA MET A 271 -35.63 -10.32 3.21
C MET A 271 -35.18 -11.66 2.62
N GLY A 272 -36.05 -12.27 1.81
CA GLY A 272 -35.64 -13.35 0.91
C GLY A 272 -34.73 -12.84 -0.21
N ALA A 273 -33.91 -13.71 -0.82
CA ALA A 273 -33.01 -13.30 -1.90
C ALA A 273 -33.75 -12.70 -3.12
N GLU A 274 -34.88 -13.30 -3.51
CA GLU A 274 -35.70 -12.80 -4.64
C GLU A 274 -36.40 -11.48 -4.31
N GLU A 275 -36.93 -11.35 -3.09
CA GLU A 275 -37.55 -10.12 -2.58
C GLU A 275 -36.54 -8.98 -2.54
N TYR A 276 -35.35 -9.23 -1.98
CA TYR A 276 -34.27 -8.26 -1.96
C TYR A 276 -33.85 -7.84 -3.37
N ALA A 277 -33.65 -8.81 -4.28
CA ALA A 277 -33.31 -8.51 -5.66
C ALA A 277 -34.40 -7.69 -6.38
N ALA A 278 -35.68 -7.97 -6.12
CA ALA A 278 -36.80 -7.21 -6.69
C ALA A 278 -36.91 -5.79 -6.11
N SER A 279 -36.38 -5.56 -4.90
CA SER A 279 -36.37 -4.26 -4.25
C SER A 279 -35.27 -3.31 -4.75
N LEU A 280 -34.32 -3.80 -5.54
CA LEU A 280 -33.20 -3.01 -6.05
C LEU A 280 -33.46 -2.44 -7.45
N PRO A 281 -33.05 -1.19 -7.71
CA PRO A 281 -33.27 -0.53 -8.99
C PRO A 281 -32.44 -1.18 -10.09
N ARG A 282 -33.04 -1.30 -11.28
CA ARG A 282 -32.38 -1.78 -12.50
C ARG A 282 -31.54 -0.66 -13.12
N PHE A 283 -30.50 -1.04 -13.85
CA PHE A 283 -29.74 -0.08 -14.64
C PHE A 283 -30.59 0.48 -15.79
N ALA A 284 -30.62 1.80 -15.91
CA ALA A 284 -31.08 2.49 -17.10
C ALA A 284 -29.91 2.74 -18.06
N PRO A 285 -30.17 2.90 -19.38
CA PRO A 285 -29.15 3.31 -20.33
C PRO A 285 -28.39 4.55 -19.87
N GLN A 286 -27.08 4.57 -20.09
CA GLN A 286 -26.22 5.70 -19.72
C GLN A 286 -26.71 6.99 -20.38
N PRO A 287 -26.88 8.09 -19.62
CA PRO A 287 -27.15 9.40 -20.20
C PRO A 287 -26.09 9.77 -21.25
N PRO A 288 -26.47 10.27 -22.45
CA PRO A 288 -25.51 10.54 -23.52
C PRO A 288 -24.36 11.49 -23.12
N GLN A 289 -24.62 12.45 -22.23
CA GLN A 289 -23.62 13.41 -21.72
C GLN A 289 -22.54 12.78 -20.82
N TYR A 290 -22.75 11.54 -20.38
CA TYR A 290 -21.82 10.80 -19.52
C TYR A 290 -20.88 9.87 -20.28
N ARG A 291 -21.11 9.66 -21.57
CA ARG A 291 -20.29 8.79 -22.42
C ARG A 291 -18.82 9.20 -22.37
N GLY A 292 -17.96 8.25 -22.03
CA GLY A 292 -16.52 8.48 -21.91
C GLY A 292 -16.08 9.16 -20.60
N ARG A 293 -17.02 9.46 -19.68
CA ARG A 293 -16.74 10.08 -18.37
C ARG A 293 -17.18 9.22 -17.18
N PHE A 294 -18.34 8.57 -17.29
CA PHE A 294 -18.93 7.78 -16.21
C PHE A 294 -19.41 6.42 -16.71
N ASP A 295 -18.48 5.53 -17.03
CA ASP A 295 -18.80 4.29 -17.75
C ASP A 295 -18.89 3.04 -16.85
N ALA A 296 -19.04 3.22 -15.53
CA ALA A 296 -19.21 2.13 -14.57
C ALA A 296 -20.60 2.19 -13.90
N PRO A 297 -21.58 1.36 -14.32
CA PRO A 297 -22.88 1.30 -13.66
C PRO A 297 -22.77 0.56 -12.32
N VAL A 298 -23.33 1.11 -11.25
CA VAL A 298 -23.26 0.53 -9.90
C VAL A 298 -24.60 0.63 -9.19
N VAL A 299 -25.04 -0.48 -8.59
CA VAL A 299 -26.17 -0.53 -7.65
C VAL A 299 -25.67 -0.17 -6.27
N VAL A 300 -26.31 0.81 -5.63
CA VAL A 300 -25.99 1.29 -4.30
C VAL A 300 -27.14 0.92 -3.36
N GLU A 301 -26.87 0.02 -2.43
CA GLU A 301 -27.76 -0.23 -1.29
C GLU A 301 -27.58 0.90 -0.27
N THR A 302 -28.68 1.42 0.27
CA THR A 302 -28.61 2.52 1.23
C THR A 302 -29.29 2.22 2.56
N ARG A 303 -30.16 1.20 2.63
CA ARG A 303 -30.95 0.85 3.81
C ARG A 303 -30.11 0.27 4.95
N ILE A 304 -28.88 -0.16 4.66
CA ILE A 304 -27.90 -0.66 5.63
C ILE A 304 -26.85 0.44 5.85
N GLY A 305 -26.50 0.73 7.11
CA GLY A 305 -25.43 1.70 7.43
C GLY A 305 -24.09 1.30 6.79
N TRP A 306 -23.27 2.29 6.39
CA TRP A 306 -22.05 2.05 5.61
C TRP A 306 -21.04 1.13 6.31
N GLU A 307 -20.88 1.25 7.64
CA GLU A 307 -19.98 0.38 8.42
C GLU A 307 -20.38 -1.08 8.31
N ARG A 308 -21.69 -1.34 8.45
CA ARG A 308 -22.24 -2.69 8.34
C ARG A 308 -22.15 -3.22 6.91
N GLN A 309 -22.35 -2.38 5.90
CA GLN A 309 -22.10 -2.78 4.51
C GLN A 309 -20.64 -3.18 4.30
N TYR A 310 -19.69 -2.43 4.86
CA TYR A 310 -18.28 -2.74 4.72
C TYR A 310 -17.92 -4.06 5.38
N GLU A 311 -18.45 -4.32 6.58
CA GLU A 311 -18.30 -5.62 7.24
C GLU A 311 -18.82 -6.78 6.37
N LEU A 312 -20.04 -6.66 5.83
CA LEU A 312 -20.65 -7.67 4.94
C LEU A 312 -19.82 -7.89 3.65
N LEU A 313 -19.20 -6.82 3.14
CA LEU A 313 -18.34 -6.86 1.95
C LEU A 313 -16.89 -7.28 2.26
N GLY A 314 -16.55 -7.57 3.52
CA GLY A 314 -15.19 -7.90 3.94
C GLY A 314 -14.20 -6.74 3.85
N ILE A 315 -14.70 -5.50 3.80
CA ILE A 315 -13.93 -4.27 3.89
C ILE A 315 -13.73 -3.96 5.37
N ARG A 316 -12.48 -3.94 5.80
CA ARG A 316 -12.17 -3.63 7.19
C ARG A 316 -12.33 -2.14 7.44
N VAL A 317 -12.98 -1.74 8.52
CA VAL A 317 -12.88 -0.36 9.03
C VAL A 317 -11.64 -0.26 9.89
N SER A 318 -10.71 0.63 9.54
CA SER A 318 -9.47 0.80 10.30
C SER A 318 -9.82 1.25 11.74
N PRO A 319 -9.28 0.62 12.80
CA PRO A 319 -9.51 1.05 14.18
C PRO A 319 -9.08 2.50 14.42
N PHE A 320 -8.11 2.96 13.63
CA PHE A 320 -7.63 4.33 13.63
C PHE A 320 -8.73 5.35 13.28
N MET A 321 -9.81 4.94 12.62
CA MET A 321 -10.95 5.82 12.32
C MET A 321 -11.71 6.29 13.57
N ALA A 322 -11.61 5.55 14.68
CA ALA A 322 -12.21 5.97 15.95
C ALA A 322 -11.58 7.26 16.54
N LEU A 323 -10.43 7.70 16.02
CA LEU A 323 -9.77 8.93 16.45
C LEU A 323 -10.28 10.19 15.73
N PHE A 324 -11.06 10.01 14.65
CA PHE A 324 -11.62 11.10 13.86
C PHE A 324 -13.05 11.40 14.30
N PRO A 325 -13.51 12.65 14.15
CA PRO A 325 -14.94 12.94 14.16
C PRO A 325 -15.66 12.19 13.03
N ASP A 326 -16.99 12.11 13.10
CA ASP A 326 -17.78 11.55 12.01
C ASP A 326 -17.52 12.30 10.70
N ALA A 327 -17.43 11.54 9.60
CA ALA A 327 -17.33 12.12 8.27
C ALA A 327 -18.64 12.84 7.91
N VAL A 328 -18.51 14.04 7.36
CA VAL A 328 -19.65 14.86 6.91
C VAL A 328 -19.66 14.99 5.39
N PRO A 329 -20.83 15.13 4.74
CA PRO A 329 -20.89 15.42 3.32
C PRO A 329 -20.20 16.75 3.00
N TRP A 330 -19.33 16.75 2.00
CA TRP A 330 -18.71 17.99 1.50
C TRP A 330 -19.71 18.87 0.72
N HIS A 331 -20.69 18.23 0.06
CA HIS A 331 -21.78 18.89 -0.66
C HIS A 331 -23.11 18.20 -0.39
N PRO A 332 -24.26 18.91 -0.37
CA PRO A 332 -25.59 18.30 -0.16
C PRO A 332 -25.90 17.12 -1.10
N ASP A 333 -25.44 17.18 -2.35
CA ASP A 333 -25.65 16.10 -3.33
C ASP A 333 -24.91 14.80 -3.02
N SER A 334 -23.87 14.88 -2.17
CA SER A 334 -23.12 13.72 -1.70
C SER A 334 -23.77 13.10 -0.46
N ALA A 335 -24.72 13.78 0.19
CA ALA A 335 -25.39 13.26 1.39
C ALA A 335 -26.03 11.89 1.16
N HIS A 336 -26.25 11.19 2.27
CA HIS A 336 -26.95 9.90 2.30
C HIS A 336 -28.33 9.99 1.61
N ARG A 337 -28.76 8.88 1.00
CA ARG A 337 -30.05 8.75 0.33
C ARG A 337 -30.87 7.63 0.96
N ASP A 338 -32.13 7.89 1.24
CA ASP A 338 -32.99 6.95 1.97
C ASP A 338 -33.41 5.71 1.16
N ALA A 339 -33.29 5.77 -0.17
CA ALA A 339 -33.67 4.68 -1.06
C ALA A 339 -32.48 4.17 -1.89
N PRO A 340 -32.39 2.84 -2.13
CA PRO A 340 -31.40 2.28 -3.04
C PRO A 340 -31.50 2.93 -4.42
N TYR A 341 -30.36 3.10 -5.08
CA TYR A 341 -30.30 3.71 -6.41
C TYR A 341 -29.26 3.02 -7.28
N ALA A 342 -29.40 3.18 -8.58
CA ALA A 342 -28.40 2.86 -9.57
C ALA A 342 -27.80 4.16 -10.13
N ALA A 343 -26.48 4.21 -10.27
CA ALA A 343 -25.78 5.37 -10.80
C ALA A 343 -24.60 4.98 -11.69
N TRP A 344 -24.10 5.96 -12.42
CA TRP A 344 -22.94 5.83 -13.31
C TRP A 344 -21.73 6.52 -12.68
N PHE A 345 -20.70 5.75 -12.39
CA PHE A 345 -19.45 6.18 -11.76
C PHE A 345 -18.32 6.26 -12.77
N SER A 346 -17.31 7.06 -12.45
CA SER A 346 -16.04 7.08 -13.18
C SER A 346 -15.29 5.78 -12.92
N ARG A 347 -14.71 5.20 -13.97
CA ARG A 347 -13.73 4.12 -13.80
C ARG A 347 -12.47 4.66 -13.13
N TRP A 348 -11.66 3.78 -12.56
CA TRP A 348 -10.40 4.20 -11.95
C TRP A 348 -9.51 4.88 -13.00
N GLY A 349 -9.07 6.11 -12.70
CA GLY A 349 -8.24 6.92 -13.60
C GLY A 349 -8.97 7.56 -14.79
N GLN A 350 -10.28 7.34 -14.96
CA GLN A 350 -11.03 7.88 -16.11
C GLN A 350 -11.22 9.40 -16.04
N ARG A 351 -11.63 9.93 -14.87
CA ARG A 351 -11.92 11.36 -14.69
C ARG A 351 -10.66 12.18 -14.40
N PHE A 352 -9.68 11.55 -13.76
CA PHE A 352 -8.40 12.11 -13.37
C PHE A 352 -7.31 11.11 -13.79
N GLU A 353 -6.75 11.30 -14.98
CA GLU A 353 -5.75 10.37 -15.53
C GLU A 353 -4.48 10.35 -14.65
N GLY A 354 -4.01 11.54 -14.26
CA GLY A 354 -2.88 11.72 -13.35
C GLY A 354 -3.28 11.75 -11.86
N PRO A 355 -2.30 11.64 -10.95
CA PRO A 355 -2.51 11.89 -9.52
C PRO A 355 -3.15 13.27 -9.31
N THR A 356 -4.19 13.36 -8.48
CA THR A 356 -4.88 14.61 -8.13
C THR A 356 -5.18 14.56 -6.64
N SER A 357 -5.02 15.68 -5.93
CA SER A 357 -5.39 15.75 -4.51
C SER A 357 -6.92 15.70 -4.36
N PRO A 358 -7.46 15.23 -3.22
CA PRO A 358 -8.89 15.31 -2.96
C PRO A 358 -9.47 16.72 -3.08
N ASP A 359 -8.74 17.74 -2.65
CA ASP A 359 -9.21 19.13 -2.65
C ASP A 359 -9.27 19.72 -4.07
N ASP A 360 -8.22 19.49 -4.87
CA ASP A 360 -8.23 19.88 -6.29
C ASP A 360 -9.33 19.15 -7.05
N ALA A 361 -9.58 17.88 -6.72
CA ALA A 361 -10.63 17.09 -7.34
C ALA A 361 -12.01 17.65 -7.06
N ARG A 362 -12.30 18.03 -5.80
CA ARG A 362 -13.56 18.69 -5.41
C ARG A 362 -13.75 20.01 -6.13
N ALA A 363 -12.71 20.85 -6.17
CA ALA A 363 -12.73 22.13 -6.88
C ALA A 363 -12.95 21.96 -8.40
N ALA A 364 -12.51 20.84 -8.97
CA ALA A 364 -12.63 20.54 -10.39
C ALA A 364 -13.95 19.82 -10.78
N LEU A 365 -14.85 19.53 -9.84
CA LEU A 365 -16.14 18.89 -10.16
C LEU A 365 -16.99 19.79 -11.06
N ARG A 366 -17.55 19.21 -12.13
CA ARG A 366 -18.50 19.93 -13.00
C ARG A 366 -19.91 19.86 -12.42
N GLU A 367 -20.81 20.72 -12.90
CA GLU A 367 -22.19 20.81 -12.41
C GLU A 367 -22.95 19.47 -12.46
N ASP A 368 -22.65 18.62 -13.45
CA ASP A 368 -23.27 17.30 -13.63
C ASP A 368 -22.56 16.16 -12.89
N GLU A 369 -21.55 16.48 -12.07
CA GLU A 369 -20.72 15.55 -11.30
C GLU A 369 -21.01 15.68 -9.80
N VAL A 370 -20.86 14.57 -9.09
CA VAL A 370 -20.96 14.52 -7.63
C VAL A 370 -19.85 13.61 -7.08
N GLY A 371 -19.14 14.10 -6.06
CA GLY A 371 -18.16 13.30 -5.34
C GLY A 371 -18.82 12.16 -4.60
N ALA A 372 -18.21 10.97 -4.64
CA ALA A 372 -18.82 9.78 -4.07
C ALA A 372 -18.82 9.77 -2.54
N ASN A 373 -19.85 9.16 -1.96
CA ASN A 373 -20.04 8.98 -0.53
C ASN A 373 -19.49 7.64 0.00
N LEU A 374 -19.64 7.43 1.32
CA LEU A 374 -19.16 6.23 2.00
C LEU A 374 -19.79 4.93 1.48
N GLN A 375 -21.11 4.88 1.29
CA GLN A 375 -21.79 3.68 0.78
C GLN A 375 -21.39 3.39 -0.68
N GLU A 376 -21.24 4.44 -1.48
CA GLU A 376 -20.80 4.34 -2.88
C GLU A 376 -19.39 3.76 -3.01
N GLY A 377 -18.48 4.07 -2.08
CA GLY A 377 -17.16 3.45 -2.03
C GLY A 377 -17.22 1.93 -1.92
N GLY A 378 -18.04 1.42 -1.00
CA GLY A 378 -18.26 -0.03 -0.83
C GLY A 378 -18.93 -0.65 -2.06
N ALA A 379 -19.94 0.02 -2.62
CA ALA A 379 -20.65 -0.45 -3.80
C ALA A 379 -19.75 -0.53 -5.04
N VAL A 380 -18.86 0.44 -5.27
CA VAL A 380 -17.90 0.42 -6.38
C VAL A 380 -16.87 -0.69 -6.19
N LEU A 381 -16.37 -0.89 -4.97
CA LEU A 381 -15.44 -1.98 -4.71
C LEU A 381 -16.09 -3.35 -4.92
N HIS A 382 -17.33 -3.53 -4.46
CA HIS A 382 -18.15 -4.72 -4.71
C HIS A 382 -18.36 -4.96 -6.21
N ALA A 383 -18.67 -3.90 -6.95
CA ALA A 383 -18.83 -3.97 -8.40
C ALA A 383 -17.49 -4.28 -9.11
N SER A 384 -16.34 -3.93 -8.55
CA SER A 384 -15.04 -4.10 -9.20
C SER A 384 -13.94 -4.53 -8.22
N PRO A 385 -14.01 -5.74 -7.63
CA PRO A 385 -13.06 -6.17 -6.60
C PRO A 385 -11.62 -6.27 -7.11
N ALA A 386 -11.46 -6.54 -8.41
CA ALA A 386 -10.16 -6.57 -9.08
C ALA A 386 -9.38 -5.25 -9.00
N LEU A 387 -10.03 -4.11 -8.73
CA LEU A 387 -9.34 -2.84 -8.50
C LEU A 387 -8.49 -2.87 -7.23
N ASN A 388 -9.04 -3.37 -6.12
CA ASN A 388 -8.26 -3.52 -4.89
C ASN A 388 -7.14 -4.55 -5.09
N ASP A 389 -7.38 -5.60 -5.88
CA ASP A 389 -6.36 -6.59 -6.20
C ASP A 389 -5.18 -6.00 -6.98
N ALA A 390 -5.48 -5.15 -7.97
CA ALA A 390 -4.50 -4.39 -8.74
C ALA A 390 -3.98 -3.14 -8.01
N ALA A 391 -4.36 -2.94 -6.75
CA ALA A 391 -4.04 -1.79 -5.93
C ALA A 391 -4.36 -0.44 -6.59
N ARG A 392 -5.63 -0.31 -6.95
CA ARG A 392 -6.25 0.87 -7.53
C ARG A 392 -7.36 1.30 -6.59
N PHE A 393 -7.08 2.35 -5.86
CA PHE A 393 -7.86 2.81 -4.72
C PHE A 393 -8.65 4.07 -5.05
N PHE A 394 -9.65 4.34 -4.23
CA PHE A 394 -10.50 5.50 -4.39
C PHE A 394 -10.49 6.38 -3.15
N ASP A 395 -10.38 7.69 -3.39
CA ASP A 395 -10.73 8.74 -2.44
C ASP A 395 -12.21 9.08 -2.60
N LEU A 396 -12.95 9.02 -1.51
CA LEU A 396 -14.39 9.28 -1.45
C LEU A 396 -14.63 10.78 -1.24
N VAL A 397 -14.33 11.55 -2.29
CA VAL A 397 -14.26 13.02 -2.26
C VAL A 397 -15.61 13.72 -1.98
N GLY A 398 -16.72 12.99 -1.93
CA GLY A 398 -18.01 13.52 -1.49
C GLY A 398 -18.12 13.74 0.02
N TYR A 399 -17.19 13.21 0.81
CA TYR A 399 -17.14 13.36 2.27
C TYR A 399 -15.80 13.93 2.72
N VAL A 400 -15.81 14.53 3.91
CA VAL A 400 -14.61 14.96 4.64
C VAL A 400 -14.72 14.55 6.10
N PHE A 401 -13.60 14.20 6.71
CA PHE A 401 -13.43 14.27 8.15
C PHE A 401 -13.07 15.72 8.51
N PRO A 402 -13.89 16.43 9.31
CA PRO A 402 -13.65 17.82 9.66
C PRO A 402 -12.27 18.07 10.28
N ALA A 403 -11.67 19.21 9.95
CA ALA A 403 -10.43 19.70 10.53
C ALA A 403 -10.59 19.93 12.04
N THR A 404 -10.18 18.95 12.83
CA THR A 404 -10.24 18.96 14.29
C THR A 404 -8.95 18.36 14.85
N GLU A 405 -8.63 18.70 16.10
CA GLU A 405 -7.56 18.00 16.80
C GLU A 405 -7.93 16.53 16.92
N ILE A 406 -7.08 15.65 16.37
CA ILE A 406 -7.28 14.21 16.43
C ILE A 406 -7.04 13.76 17.88
N ALA A 407 -7.99 13.00 18.41
CA ALA A 407 -7.87 12.44 19.75
C ALA A 407 -6.64 11.50 19.85
N GLY A 408 -6.02 11.44 21.02
CA GLY A 408 -4.91 10.51 21.27
C GLY A 408 -3.50 11.09 21.11
N GLY A 409 -3.35 12.41 20.94
CA GLY A 409 -2.05 13.10 21.04
C GLY A 409 -1.09 12.83 19.87
N LEU A 410 -1.61 12.35 18.75
CA LEU A 410 -0.82 12.13 17.53
C LEU A 410 -0.51 13.49 16.86
N PRO A 411 0.71 13.69 16.34
CA PRO A 411 1.18 14.99 15.84
C PRO A 411 0.67 15.28 14.42
N PHE A 412 -0.60 14.98 14.14
CA PHE A 412 -1.19 15.23 12.83
C PHE A 412 -1.75 16.65 12.76
N GLU A 413 -1.61 17.28 11.60
CA GLU A 413 -2.08 18.65 11.38
C GLU A 413 -3.61 18.76 11.46
N THR A 414 -4.13 19.89 11.93
CA THR A 414 -5.58 20.15 11.96
C THR A 414 -6.08 20.53 10.56
N ILE A 415 -6.27 19.51 9.70
CA ILE A 415 -6.71 19.64 8.31
C ILE A 415 -7.91 18.74 8.02
N GLU A 416 -8.68 19.10 6.98
CA GLU A 416 -9.72 18.22 6.46
C GLU A 416 -9.09 17.00 5.80
N ARG A 417 -9.71 15.84 6.00
CA ARG A 417 -9.21 14.58 5.44
C ARG A 417 -10.28 13.88 4.64
N THR A 418 -9.81 13.10 3.68
CA THR A 418 -10.72 12.43 2.75
C THR A 418 -10.80 10.95 3.12
N PRO A 419 -12.00 10.40 3.34
CA PRO A 419 -12.17 8.96 3.48
C PRO A 419 -11.75 8.26 2.20
N GLY A 420 -11.15 7.08 2.32
CA GLY A 420 -10.72 6.28 1.19
C GLY A 420 -10.74 4.80 1.50
N ILE A 421 -10.69 3.97 0.46
CA ILE A 421 -10.53 2.53 0.60
C ILE A 421 -9.22 2.14 -0.06
N CYS A 422 -8.31 1.57 0.73
CA CYS A 422 -6.99 1.11 0.28
C CYS A 422 -6.79 -0.38 0.56
N ARG A 423 -5.66 -0.93 0.14
CA ARG A 423 -5.23 -2.28 0.53
C ARG A 423 -4.26 -2.18 1.69
N TRP A 424 -4.66 -2.70 2.85
CA TRP A 424 -3.86 -2.74 4.06
C TRP A 424 -3.75 -4.18 4.56
N ARG A 425 -2.52 -4.66 4.83
CA ARG A 425 -2.24 -6.05 5.24
C ARG A 425 -2.93 -7.11 4.37
N GLY A 426 -2.84 -6.92 3.05
CA GLY A 426 -3.38 -7.88 2.08
C GLY A 426 -4.88 -7.84 1.84
N ARG A 427 -5.65 -6.98 2.53
CA ARG A 427 -7.13 -6.89 2.43
C ARG A 427 -7.60 -5.45 2.19
N PRO A 428 -8.81 -5.23 1.65
CA PRO A 428 -9.38 -3.89 1.56
C PRO A 428 -9.65 -3.32 2.96
N GLU A 429 -9.27 -2.07 3.17
CA GLU A 429 -9.44 -1.34 4.41
C GLU A 429 -9.92 0.09 4.10
N PHE A 430 -10.97 0.49 4.81
CA PHE A 430 -11.44 1.86 4.88
C PHE A 430 -10.60 2.63 5.90
N ALA A 431 -10.03 3.74 5.45
CA ALA A 431 -9.22 4.63 6.25
C ALA A 431 -9.39 6.08 5.77
N ALA A 432 -8.58 6.98 6.30
CA ALA A 432 -8.50 8.36 5.85
C ALA A 432 -7.17 8.60 5.14
N ASN A 433 -7.20 9.37 4.06
CA ASN A 433 -6.01 10.00 3.53
C ASN A 433 -5.55 11.08 4.52
N LEU A 434 -4.41 10.86 5.21
CA LEU A 434 -4.04 11.67 6.38
C LEU A 434 -3.61 13.10 6.03
N TYR A 435 -3.16 13.28 4.79
CA TYR A 435 -2.87 14.57 4.19
C TYR A 435 -3.45 14.56 2.77
N PRO A 436 -4.24 15.57 2.34
CA PRO A 436 -4.91 15.59 1.04
C PRO A 436 -3.90 15.78 -0.10
N LEU A 437 -3.11 14.75 -0.35
CA LEU A 437 -2.00 14.73 -1.28
C LEU A 437 -2.37 13.89 -2.50
N ALA A 438 -1.82 14.29 -3.65
CA ALA A 438 -1.98 13.55 -4.88
C ALA A 438 -1.10 12.28 -4.86
N PHE A 439 -1.74 11.11 -4.79
CA PHE A 439 -1.08 9.81 -4.89
C PHE A 439 -1.49 9.07 -6.16
N SER A 440 -0.54 8.41 -6.81
CA SER A 440 -0.80 7.71 -8.07
C SER A 440 -1.66 6.45 -7.91
N VAL A 441 -1.71 5.84 -6.72
CA VAL A 441 -2.55 4.66 -6.44
C VAL A 441 -3.98 5.01 -6.03
N PHE A 442 -4.25 6.26 -5.64
CA PHE A 442 -5.58 6.77 -5.30
C PHE A 442 -6.14 7.60 -6.44
N ARG A 443 -7.45 7.49 -6.67
CA ARG A 443 -8.17 8.40 -7.57
C ARG A 443 -9.45 8.91 -6.91
N PRO A 444 -9.84 10.17 -7.13
CA PRO A 444 -11.15 10.65 -6.71
C PRO A 444 -12.26 9.83 -7.36
N LEU A 445 -13.17 9.28 -6.55
CA LEU A 445 -14.35 8.61 -7.05
C LEU A 445 -15.46 9.63 -7.29
N VAL A 446 -15.94 9.68 -8.53
CA VAL A 446 -16.97 10.62 -8.97
C VAL A 446 -18.09 9.86 -9.65
N ARG A 447 -19.32 10.31 -9.46
CA ARG A 447 -20.48 9.85 -10.23
C ARG A 447 -21.15 10.98 -10.98
N GLY A 448 -21.95 10.60 -11.97
CA GLY A 448 -22.96 11.46 -12.52
C GLY A 448 -24.01 11.86 -11.48
N ARG A 449 -24.53 13.08 -11.60
CA ARG A 449 -25.67 13.58 -10.82
C ARG A 449 -26.97 12.80 -11.09
N ALA A 450 -27.17 12.33 -12.33
CA ALA A 450 -28.34 11.54 -12.69
C ALA A 450 -28.24 10.13 -12.11
N ILE A 451 -29.31 9.71 -11.43
CA ILE A 451 -29.46 8.39 -10.81
C ILE A 451 -30.81 7.79 -11.20
N THR A 452 -30.96 6.48 -11.04
CA THR A 452 -32.24 5.76 -11.19
C THR A 452 -32.60 5.14 -9.85
N GLY A 453 -33.81 5.32 -9.36
CA GLY A 453 -34.28 4.84 -8.05
C GLY A 453 -35.69 4.28 -8.14
#